data_AF-A0A9E3XXZ7-F1
#
_entry.id   AF-A0A9E3XXZ7-F1
#
_cell.length_a   1.000
_cell.length_b   1.000
_cell.length_c   1.000
_cell.angle_alpha   90.00
_cell.angle_beta   90.00
_cell.angle_gamma   90.00
#
_symmetry.space_group_name_H-M   'P 1'
#
loop_
_entity.id
_entity.type
_entity.pdbx_description
1 polymer ?
#
loop_
_entity_poly.entity_id
_entity_poly.type
_entity_poly.pdbx_seq_one_letter_code
_entity_poly.pdbx_strand_id
1 'polypeptide(L)'
;MTARRLLPLLAIPVLVPALAACQQAKDARDGAQSIKQASSVNCVENRRVFELAVESYLLLENPTVISEADMVPDYIKVESPYFDLDAQGNIIPAPGSACATP
;
A
#
# COMPACT_ATOMS: atom_id res chain seq x y z
N MET A 1 13.79 69.09 8.30
CA MET A 1 12.51 69.11 7.55
C MET A 1 12.82 69.01 6.07
N THR A 2 12.61 67.86 5.44
CA THR A 2 12.47 67.76 3.97
C THR A 2 11.83 66.42 3.57
N ALA A 3 10.52 66.52 3.33
CA ALA A 3 9.63 65.76 2.46
C ALA A 3 10.00 64.33 2.01
N ARG A 4 9.30 63.37 2.61
CA ARG A 4 8.92 62.06 2.07
C ARG A 4 8.38 62.19 0.62
N ARG A 5 9.04 61.57 -0.36
CA ARG A 5 8.45 61.28 -1.68
C ARG A 5 7.95 59.84 -1.68
N LEU A 6 6.63 59.68 -1.57
CA LEU A 6 5.90 58.45 -1.86
C LEU A 6 5.82 58.31 -3.38
N LEU A 7 6.48 57.29 -3.96
CA LEU A 7 6.19 56.85 -5.32
C LEU A 7 5.00 55.87 -5.28
N PRO A 8 4.07 55.93 -6.26
CA PRO A 8 2.87 55.14 -6.26
C PRO A 8 3.17 53.70 -6.72
N LEU A 9 2.96 52.74 -5.82
CA LEU A 9 2.74 51.33 -6.16
C LEU A 9 1.40 51.24 -6.91
N LEU A 10 1.44 51.24 -8.23
CA LEU A 10 0.26 51.07 -9.06
C LEU A 10 0.47 49.94 -10.07
N ALA A 11 -0.44 48.97 -9.98
CA ALA A 11 -0.82 47.97 -10.97
C ALA A 11 0.11 46.77 -11.19
N ILE A 12 -0.14 45.70 -10.41
CA ILE A 12 -0.18 44.34 -10.98
C ILE A 12 -1.57 43.78 -10.64
N PRO A 13 -2.52 43.73 -11.59
CA PRO A 13 -3.81 43.11 -11.34
C PRO A 13 -3.61 41.61 -11.15
N VAL A 14 -4.00 41.16 -9.95
CA VAL A 14 -4.10 39.77 -9.51
C VAL A 14 -5.12 39.05 -10.37
N LEU A 15 -4.71 38.52 -11.52
CA LEU A 15 -5.60 37.80 -12.45
C LEU A 15 -5.00 36.44 -12.90
N VAL A 16 -4.21 35.81 -12.03
CA VAL A 16 -3.51 34.54 -12.31
C VAL A 16 -4.06 33.29 -11.56
N PRO A 17 -5.01 33.32 -10.59
CA PRO A 17 -5.34 32.08 -9.87
C PRO A 17 -6.17 31.09 -10.70
N ALA A 18 -6.85 31.52 -11.77
CA ALA A 18 -7.75 30.65 -12.55
C ALA A 18 -7.03 29.65 -13.45
N LEU A 19 -5.89 30.01 -14.07
CA LEU A 19 -5.14 29.08 -14.93
C LEU A 19 -4.38 28.03 -14.10
N ALA A 20 -3.87 28.40 -12.93
CA ALA A 20 -3.15 27.48 -12.04
C ALA A 20 -4.08 26.36 -11.52
N ALA A 21 -5.35 26.68 -11.23
CA ALA A 21 -6.34 25.72 -10.76
C ALA A 21 -6.76 24.71 -11.86
N CYS A 22 -6.90 25.15 -13.11
CA CYS A 22 -7.20 24.24 -14.23
C CYS A 22 -6.04 23.29 -14.54
N GLN A 23 -4.79 23.77 -14.43
CA GLN A 23 -3.62 22.92 -14.65
C GLN A 23 -3.53 21.84 -13.57
N GLN A 24 -3.70 22.20 -12.29
CA GLN A 24 -3.71 21.23 -11.19
C GLN A 24 -4.85 20.20 -11.31
N ALA A 25 -6.04 20.61 -11.77
CA ALA A 25 -7.14 19.67 -12.00
C ALA A 25 -6.86 18.68 -13.14
N LYS A 26 -6.16 19.11 -14.19
CA LYS A 26 -5.72 18.24 -15.27
C LYS A 26 -4.63 17.28 -14.78
N ASP A 27 -3.60 17.80 -14.12
CA ASP A 27 -2.49 16.99 -13.59
C ASP A 27 -2.99 15.93 -12.59
N ALA A 28 -3.98 16.27 -11.76
CA ALA A 28 -4.63 15.31 -10.84
C ALA A 28 -5.41 14.21 -11.58
N ARG A 29 -6.09 14.54 -12.69
CA ARG A 29 -6.81 13.55 -13.52
C ARG A 29 -5.86 12.65 -14.27
N ASP A 30 -4.82 13.23 -14.88
CA ASP A 30 -3.79 12.52 -15.61
C ASP A 30 -3.04 11.57 -14.66
N GLY A 31 -2.65 12.07 -13.46
CA GLY A 31 -2.05 11.25 -12.41
C GLY A 31 -2.95 10.11 -11.92
N ALA A 32 -4.24 10.37 -11.68
CA ALA A 32 -5.20 9.33 -11.30
C ALA A 32 -5.37 8.25 -12.39
N GLN A 33 -5.33 8.65 -13.66
CA GLN A 33 -5.40 7.72 -14.78
C GLN A 33 -4.11 6.89 -14.92
N SER A 34 -2.94 7.52 -14.77
CA SER A 34 -1.65 6.83 -14.77
C SER A 34 -1.53 5.82 -13.63
N ILE A 35 -2.03 6.15 -12.43
CA ILE A 35 -2.07 5.21 -11.30
C ILE A 35 -2.96 4.01 -11.64
N LYS A 36 -4.16 4.24 -12.20
CA LYS A 36 -5.05 3.12 -12.59
C LYS A 36 -4.40 2.21 -13.63
N GLN A 37 -3.70 2.78 -14.61
CA GLN A 37 -2.99 2.02 -15.64
C GLN A 37 -1.83 1.21 -15.04
N ALA A 38 -0.99 1.83 -14.21
CA ALA A 38 0.09 1.15 -13.49
C ALA A 38 -0.44 0.01 -12.60
N SER A 39 -1.51 0.26 -11.85
CA SER A 39 -2.18 -0.76 -11.05
C SER A 39 -2.72 -1.89 -11.91
N SER A 40 -3.29 -1.61 -13.09
CA SER A 40 -3.80 -2.65 -13.98
C SER A 40 -2.70 -3.53 -14.57
N VAL A 41 -1.55 -2.95 -14.93
CA VAL A 41 -0.38 -3.69 -15.41
C VAL A 41 0.20 -4.56 -14.30
N ASN A 42 0.35 -4.00 -13.09
CA ASN A 42 0.80 -4.75 -11.92
C ASN A 42 -0.15 -5.91 -11.59
N CYS A 43 -1.47 -5.74 -11.72
CA CYS A 43 -2.42 -6.83 -11.51
C CYS A 43 -2.23 -7.98 -12.50
N VAL A 44 -2.00 -7.67 -13.79
CA VAL A 44 -1.76 -8.71 -14.81
C VAL A 44 -0.43 -9.42 -14.58
N GLU A 45 0.61 -8.68 -14.23
CA GLU A 45 1.93 -9.24 -13.94
C GLU A 45 1.90 -10.12 -12.68
N ASN A 46 1.33 -9.61 -11.57
CA ASN A 46 1.20 -10.36 -10.33
C ASN A 46 0.36 -11.63 -10.51
N ARG A 47 -0.71 -11.57 -11.32
CA ARG A 47 -1.51 -12.76 -11.64
C ARG A 47 -0.65 -13.83 -12.33
N ARG A 48 0.15 -13.44 -13.32
CA ARG A 48 1.02 -14.38 -14.04
C ARG A 48 2.06 -15.02 -13.12
N VAL A 49 2.66 -14.23 -12.24
CA VAL A 49 3.62 -14.74 -11.24
C VAL A 49 2.94 -15.72 -10.30
N PHE A 50 1.73 -15.42 -9.84
CA PHE A 50 0.96 -16.30 -8.96
C PHE A 50 0.57 -17.62 -9.64
N GLU A 51 0.10 -17.58 -10.89
CA GLU A 51 -0.21 -18.78 -11.68
C GLU A 51 1.02 -19.69 -11.84
N LEU A 52 2.21 -19.11 -12.11
CA LEU A 52 3.46 -19.86 -12.18
C LEU A 52 3.87 -20.49 -10.84
N ALA A 53 3.64 -19.78 -9.74
CA ALA A 53 3.91 -20.29 -8.39
C ALA A 53 3.02 -21.48 -8.05
N VAL A 54 1.71 -21.40 -8.37
CA VAL A 54 0.75 -22.51 -8.19
C VAL A 54 1.16 -23.70 -9.04
N GLU A 55 1.47 -23.50 -10.33
CA GLU A 55 1.91 -24.58 -11.22
C GLU A 55 3.17 -25.27 -10.70
N SER A 56 4.17 -24.50 -10.28
CA SER A 56 5.42 -25.02 -9.73
C SER A 56 5.19 -25.83 -8.45
N TYR A 57 4.30 -25.37 -7.57
CA TYR A 57 3.96 -26.07 -6.35
C TYR A 57 3.23 -27.39 -6.62
N LEU A 58 2.24 -27.38 -7.53
CA LEU A 58 1.51 -28.59 -7.94
C LEU A 58 2.44 -29.65 -8.56
N LEU A 59 3.43 -29.22 -9.35
CA LEU A 59 4.43 -30.12 -9.93
C LEU A 59 5.32 -30.81 -8.88
N LEU A 60 5.64 -30.11 -7.78
CA LEU A 60 6.58 -30.59 -6.77
C LEU A 60 5.91 -31.43 -5.68
N GLU A 61 4.75 -30.98 -5.17
CA GLU A 61 4.14 -31.52 -3.96
C GLU A 61 2.90 -32.40 -4.25
N ASN A 62 2.38 -32.36 -5.48
CA ASN A 62 1.14 -33.03 -5.91
C ASN A 62 -0.11 -32.86 -4.99
N PRO A 63 -0.39 -31.70 -4.34
CA PRO A 63 -1.59 -31.51 -3.54
C PRO A 63 -2.69 -30.78 -4.35
N THR A 64 -3.94 -30.85 -3.89
CA THR A 64 -4.98 -29.94 -4.40
C THR A 64 -4.88 -28.61 -3.66
N VAL A 65 -4.58 -27.51 -4.37
CA VAL A 65 -4.48 -26.15 -3.78
C VAL A 65 -5.84 -25.46 -3.87
N ILE A 66 -6.42 -25.09 -2.74
CA ILE A 66 -7.71 -24.36 -2.65
C ILE A 66 -7.46 -22.89 -2.24
N SER A 67 -6.36 -22.63 -1.52
CA SER A 67 -5.94 -21.31 -1.05
C SER A 67 -4.42 -21.11 -1.15
N GLU A 68 -3.95 -19.86 -1.19
CA GLU A 68 -2.51 -19.53 -1.15
C GLU A 68 -1.82 -20.07 0.10
N ALA A 69 -2.54 -20.12 1.23
CA ALA A 69 -2.01 -20.68 2.48
C ALA A 69 -1.67 -22.17 2.37
N ASP A 70 -2.28 -22.90 1.45
CA ASP A 70 -1.99 -24.32 1.19
C ASP A 70 -0.63 -24.51 0.51
N MET A 71 -0.07 -23.45 -0.10
CA MET A 71 1.24 -23.46 -0.75
C MET A 71 2.39 -23.14 0.20
N VAL A 72 2.09 -22.71 1.44
CA VAL A 72 3.10 -22.45 2.46
C VAL A 72 3.43 -23.76 3.18
N PRO A 73 4.69 -24.24 3.16
CA PRO A 73 5.06 -25.48 3.83
C PRO A 73 4.81 -25.44 5.35
N ASP A 74 4.36 -26.56 5.90
CA ASP A 74 3.95 -26.64 7.32
C ASP A 74 5.10 -26.42 8.30
N TYR A 75 6.35 -26.66 7.90
CA TYR A 75 7.52 -26.36 8.74
C TYR A 75 7.75 -24.86 8.96
N ILE A 76 7.09 -24.00 8.17
CA ILE A 76 7.04 -22.54 8.38
C ILE A 76 5.82 -22.17 9.24
N LYS A 77 4.80 -23.03 9.30
CA LYS A 77 3.56 -22.88 10.09
C LYS A 77 3.65 -23.53 11.47
N VAL A 78 4.84 -23.53 12.08
CA VAL A 78 5.00 -24.11 13.42
C VAL A 78 4.27 -23.23 14.43
N GLU A 79 3.20 -23.77 15.01
CA GLU A 79 2.53 -23.14 16.15
C GLU A 79 3.50 -23.01 17.31
N SER A 80 3.51 -21.83 17.93
CA SER A 80 4.31 -21.61 19.13
C SER A 80 3.66 -22.35 20.29
N PRO A 81 4.39 -23.23 21.01
CA PRO A 81 3.86 -23.85 22.23
C PRO A 81 3.78 -22.86 23.40
N TYR A 82 4.27 -21.63 23.22
CA TYR A 82 4.43 -20.63 24.29
C TYR A 82 3.53 -19.42 24.13
N PHE A 83 3.06 -19.13 22.91
CA PHE A 83 2.31 -17.93 22.60
C PHE A 83 1.17 -18.25 21.64
N ASP A 84 0.05 -17.56 21.80
CA ASP A 84 -1.16 -17.67 21.01
C ASP A 84 -1.69 -16.26 20.67
N LEU A 85 -2.76 -16.16 19.89
CA LEU A 85 -3.45 -14.92 19.58
C LEU A 85 -4.81 -14.86 20.26
N ASP A 86 -5.13 -13.73 20.90
CA ASP A 86 -6.49 -13.48 21.40
C ASP A 86 -7.46 -13.15 20.25
N ALA A 87 -8.74 -12.95 20.57
CA ALA A 87 -9.77 -12.63 19.58
C ALA A 87 -9.58 -11.27 18.88
N GLN A 88 -8.67 -10.43 19.37
CA GLN A 88 -8.29 -9.14 18.81
C GLN A 88 -6.97 -9.22 18.02
N GLY A 89 -6.32 -10.38 18.00
CA GLY A 89 -5.04 -10.60 17.33
C GLY A 89 -3.82 -10.16 18.13
N ASN A 90 -3.94 -9.94 19.44
CA ASN A 90 -2.78 -9.66 20.29
C ASN A 90 -2.06 -10.95 20.66
N ILE A 91 -0.73 -10.88 20.74
CA ILE A 91 0.11 -11.99 21.21
C ILE A 91 -0.06 -12.16 22.72
N ILE A 92 -0.53 -13.33 23.13
CA ILE A 92 -0.71 -13.71 24.54
C ILE A 92 0.05 -15.00 24.84
N PRO A 93 0.43 -15.27 26.10
CA PRO A 93 0.99 -16.56 26.49
C PRO A 93 -0.02 -17.67 26.24
N ALA A 94 0.42 -18.78 25.67
CA ALA A 94 -0.42 -19.95 25.47
C ALA A 94 -0.89 -20.50 26.84
N PRO A 95 -2.11 -21.04 26.96
CA PRO A 95 -2.59 -21.62 28.21
C PRO A 95 -1.65 -22.69 28.76
N GLY A 96 -1.18 -22.52 30.01
CA GLY A 96 -0.23 -23.45 30.63
C GLY A 96 1.24 -23.23 30.23
N SER A 97 1.54 -22.24 29.39
CA SER A 97 2.92 -21.80 29.18
C SER A 97 3.48 -21.10 30.42
N ALA A 98 4.79 -21.21 30.63
CA ALA A 98 5.50 -20.49 31.70
C ALA A 98 5.87 -19.04 31.29
N CYS A 99 5.36 -18.57 30.15
CA CYS A 99 5.65 -17.24 29.62
C CYS A 99 4.77 -16.19 30.29
N ALA A 100 5.39 -15.09 30.73
CA ALA A 100 4.67 -13.91 31.23
C ALA A 100 4.59 -12.86 30.12
N THR A 101 3.45 -12.17 30.01
CA THR A 101 3.39 -10.91 29.25
C THR A 101 4.26 -9.86 29.95
N PRO A 102 5.03 -9.05 29.21
CA PRO A 102 5.75 -7.91 29.79
C PRO A 102 4.82 -6.88 30.46
#